data_AF-A0A6H0T7M8-F1
#
_entry.id   AF-A0A6H0T7M8-F1
#
_cell.length_a   1.000
_cell.length_b   1.000
_cell.length_c   1.000
_cell.angle_alpha   90.00
_cell.angle_beta   90.00
_cell.angle_gamma   90.00
#
_symmetry.space_group_name_H-M   'P 1'
#
loop_
_entity.id
_entity.type
_entity.pdbx_description
1 polymer ?
#
loop_
_entity_poly.entity_id
_entity_poly.type
_entity_poly.pdbx_seq_one_letter_code
_entity_poly.pdbx_strand_id
1 'polypeptide(L)' 'MNQVNEYQGKPLRAFFAFDPKRQAIVLCGGDKTGDKQFYQRMIRLADRELSQYLKELEA' A
#
# COMPACT_ATOMS: atom_id res chain seq x y z
N MET A 1 7.35 27.96 -20.67
CA MET A 1 6.42 27.95 -19.54
C MET A 1 6.45 26.55 -18.93
N ASN A 2 7.40 26.28 -18.04
CA ASN A 2 7.48 24.98 -17.37
C ASN A 2 6.62 25.09 -16.11
N GLN A 3 5.47 24.40 -16.08
CA GLN A 3 4.74 24.23 -14.83
C GLN A 3 5.61 23.41 -13.87
N VAL A 4 6.18 24.09 -12.88
CA VAL A 4 6.78 23.45 -11.71
C VAL A 4 5.60 23.03 -10.84
N ASN A 5 5.15 21.80 -10.99
CA ASN A 5 4.07 21.25 -10.16
C ASN A 5 4.65 21.02 -8.75
N GLU A 6 4.07 21.67 -7.73
CA GLU A 6 4.53 21.64 -6.34
C GLU A 6 4.21 20.30 -5.63
N TYR A 7 4.63 19.18 -6.22
CA TYR A 7 4.72 17.89 -5.55
C TYR A 7 6.18 17.45 -5.53
N GLN A 8 7.01 18.13 -4.73
CA GLN A 8 8.38 17.69 -4.44
C GLN A 8 8.43 16.42 -3.54
N GLY A 9 7.29 15.85 -3.17
CA GLY A 9 7.21 14.60 -2.43
C GLY A 9 7.30 13.40 -3.37
N LYS A 10 8.22 12.46 -3.09
CA LYS A 10 8.18 11.12 -3.69
C LYS A 10 6.75 10.56 -3.48
N PRO A 11 6.00 10.19 -4.54
CA PRO A 11 4.64 9.68 -4.45
C PRO A 11 4.62 8.30 -3.78
N LEU A 12 4.76 8.31 -2.45
CA LEU A 12 4.56 7.16 -1.60
C LEU A 12 3.09 6.77 -1.64
N ARG A 13 2.83 5.46 -1.71
CA ARG A 13 1.50 4.86 -1.60
C ARG A 13 1.58 3.79 -0.53
N ALA A 14 0.70 3.91 0.45
CA ALA A 14 0.49 2.89 1.47
C ALA A 14 -0.77 2.09 1.14
N PHE A 15 -0.70 0.79 1.34
CA PHE A 15 -1.81 -0.15 1.24
C PHE A 15 -2.17 -0.55 2.66
N PHE A 16 -3.43 -0.36 3.01
CA PHE A 16 -3.95 -0.63 4.34
C PHE A 16 -5.34 -1.26 4.22
N ALA A 17 -5.74 -1.97 5.26
CA ALA A 17 -7.08 -2.51 5.41
C ALA A 17 -7.59 -2.25 6.84
N PHE A 18 -8.88 -2.40 7.04
CA PHE A 18 -9.46 -2.50 8.38
C PHE A 18 -9.69 -3.97 8.70
N ASP A 19 -9.26 -4.38 9.88
CA ASP A 19 -9.54 -5.74 10.36
C ASP A 19 -11.00 -5.88 10.88
N PRO A 20 -11.45 -7.09 11.24
CA PRO A 20 -12.79 -7.30 11.80
C PRO A 20 -13.07 -6.52 13.10
N LYS A 21 -12.03 -6.11 13.83
CA LYS A 21 -12.13 -5.27 15.03
C LYS A 21 -12.15 -3.78 14.70
N ARG A 22 -12.20 -3.42 13.41
CA ARG A 22 -12.17 -2.05 12.87
C ARG A 22 -10.86 -1.30 13.18
N GLN A 23 -9.75 -2.03 13.29
CA GLN A 23 -8.41 -1.47 13.44
C GLN A 23 -7.75 -1.34 12.08
N ALA A 24 -7.14 -0.17 11.81
CA ALA A 24 -6.39 0.04 10.58
C ALA A 24 -5.03 -0.69 10.66
N ILE A 25 -4.73 -1.51 9.66
CA ILE A 25 -3.46 -2.21 9.51
C ILE A 25 -2.78 -1.76 8.22
N VAL A 26 -1.51 -1.36 8.34
CA VAL A 26 -0.67 -1.05 7.17
C VAL A 26 -0.05 -2.35 6.68
N LEU A 27 -0.35 -2.71 5.43
CA LEU A 27 0.08 -3.96 4.82
C LEU A 27 1.43 -3.80 4.13
N CYS A 28 1.57 -2.75 3.34
CA CYS A 28 2.83 -2.41 2.67
C CYS A 28 2.81 -0.97 2.15
N GLY A 29 3.98 -0.45 1.78
CA GLY A 29 4.09 0.86 1.15
C GLY A 29 5.31 0.97 0.25
N GLY A 30 5.24 1.88 -0.73
CA GLY A 30 6.33 2.06 -1.68
C GLY A 30 6.23 3.34 -2.49
N ASP A 31 7.34 3.70 -3.13
CA ASP A 31 7.42 4.82 -4.07
C ASP A 31 6.93 4.38 -5.45
N LYS A 32 5.88 5.04 -5.94
CA LYS A 32 5.27 4.74 -7.24
C LYS A 32 6.05 5.35 -8.43
N THR A 33 6.99 6.27 -8.21
CA THR A 33 7.58 7.12 -9.26
C THR A 33 8.03 6.31 -10.47
N GLY A 34 7.41 6.58 -11.62
CA GLY A 34 7.76 5.94 -12.90
C GLY A 34 7.42 4.45 -13.03
N ASP A 35 6.94 3.79 -11.99
CA ASP A 35 6.67 2.35 -12.01
C ASP A 35 5.24 2.03 -12.48
N LYS A 36 5.13 1.49 -13.70
CA LYS A 36 3.87 1.07 -14.31
C LYS A 36 3.30 -0.21 -13.69
N GLN A 37 4.13 -1.07 -13.11
CA GLN A 37 3.72 -2.33 -12.48
C GLN A 37 3.53 -2.20 -10.96
N PHE A 38 3.69 -0.99 -10.42
CA PHE A 38 3.62 -0.72 -8.99
C PHE A 38 2.39 -1.35 -8.34
N TYR A 39 1.19 -1.03 -8.84
CA TYR A 39 -0.05 -1.57 -8.27
C TYR A 39 -0.14 -3.09 -8.39
N GLN A 40 0.27 -3.68 -9.53
CA GLN A 40 0.22 -5.13 -9.71
C GLN A 40 1.12 -5.87 -8.70
N ARG A 41 2.28 -5.30 -8.34
CA ARG A 41 3.17 -5.88 -7.33
C ARG A 41 2.64 -5.61 -5.91
N MET A 42 2.27 -4.37 -5.62
CA MET A 42 1.84 -3.96 -4.29
C MET A 42 0.52 -4.59 -3.87
N ILE A 43 -0.44 -4.78 -4.80
CA ILE A 43 -1.70 -5.49 -4.52
C ILE A 43 -1.42 -6.95 -4.14
N ARG A 44 -0.57 -7.66 -4.89
CA ARG A 44 -0.21 -9.06 -4.56
C ARG A 44 0.48 -9.18 -3.21
N LEU A 45 1.33 -8.19 -2.87
CA LEU A 45 1.97 -8.14 -1.56
C LEU A 45 0.93 -7.89 -0.46
N ALA A 46 0.10 -6.85 -0.61
CA ALA A 46 -0.93 -6.50 0.36
C ALA A 46 -1.92 -7.67 0.60
N ASP A 47 -2.31 -8.39 -0.45
CA ASP A 47 -3.18 -9.56 -0.37
C ASP A 47 -2.56 -10.70 0.47
N ARG A 48 -1.26 -10.97 0.25
CA ARG A 48 -0.51 -11.94 1.05
C ARG A 48 -0.42 -11.52 2.52
N GLU A 49 -0.04 -10.27 2.79
CA GLU A 49 0.12 -9.77 4.16
C GLU A 49 -1.23 -9.78 4.90
N LEU A 50 -2.32 -9.38 4.23
CA LEU A 50 -3.66 -9.44 4.82
C LEU A 50 -4.11 -10.87 5.10
N SER A 51 -3.87 -11.79 4.16
CA SER A 51 -4.20 -13.21 4.33
C SER A 51 -3.46 -13.84 5.49
N GLN A 52 -2.19 -13.47 5.70
CA GLN A 52 -1.41 -13.93 6.83
C GLN A 52 -1.92 -13.34 8.14
N TYR A 53 -2.15 -12.02 8.20
CA TYR A 53 -2.68 -11.33 9.37
C TYR A 53 -4.01 -11.94 9.84
N LEU A 54 -4.93 -12.21 8.91
CA LEU A 54 -6.23 -12.80 9.27
C LEU A 54 -6.10 -14.23 9.82
N LYS A 55 -5.16 -15.04 9.30
CA LYS A 55 -4.88 -16.38 9.85
C LYS A 55 -4.34 -16.32 11.29
N GLU A 56 -3.49 -15.34 11.58
CA GLU A 56 -2.95 -15.12 12.92
C GLU A 56 -4.02 -14.61 13.89
N LEU A 57 -5.03 -13.89 13.40
CA LEU A 57 -6.14 -13.40 14.21
C LEU A 57 -7.16 -14.49 14.59
N GLU A 58 -7.26 -15.55 13.78
CA GLU A 58 -8.16 -16.69 13.99
C GLU A 58 -7.56 -17.82 14.84
N ALA A 59 -6.23 -17.80 15.06
CA ALA A 59 -5.50 -18.78 15.86
C ALA A 59 -5.57 -18.49 17.37
#